data_AF-A0A841LVR1-F1
#
_entry.id   AF-A0A841LVR1-F1
#
_cell.length_a   1.000
_cell.length_b   1.000
_cell.length_c   1.000
_cell.angle_alpha   90.00
_cell.angle_beta   90.00
_cell.angle_gamma   90.00
#
_symmetry.space_group_name_H-M   'P 1'
#
loop_
_entity.id
_entity.type
_entity.pdbx_description
1 polymer ?
#
loop_
_entity_poly.entity_id
_entity_poly.type
_entity_poly.pdbx_seq_one_letter_code
_entity_poly.pdbx_strand_id
1 'polypeptide(L)'
;MFDHLRQLLGESFYPDLHRYYREYPLNGNELKDEGIQLQKFVLRSSIVSRTDLSPFFKKWGIEIDQETKNKLSKLSFPKFASYLDVNKNEEFLNFPNE
;
A
#
# COMPACT_ATOMS: atom_id res chain seq x y z
N MET A 1 -2.27 8.05 -7.31
CA MET A 1 -2.04 7.12 -6.18
C MET A 1 -0.63 7.19 -5.66
N PHE A 2 0.37 7.05 -6.53
CA PHE A 2 1.78 7.05 -6.15
C PHE A 2 2.26 8.34 -5.48
N ASP A 3 1.88 9.51 -6.00
CA ASP A 3 2.30 10.77 -5.38
C ASP A 3 1.75 10.94 -3.96
N HIS A 4 0.50 10.54 -3.71
CA HIS A 4 -0.09 10.50 -2.38
C HIS A 4 0.66 9.55 -1.43
N LEU A 5 1.10 8.38 -1.88
CA LEU A 5 1.96 7.51 -1.05
C LEU A 5 3.28 8.20 -0.68
N ARG A 6 3.90 8.92 -1.63
CA ARG A 6 5.11 9.70 -1.37
C ARG A 6 4.88 10.79 -0.33
N GLN A 7 3.76 11.51 -0.42
CA GLN A 7 3.43 12.58 0.50
C GLN A 7 3.11 12.04 1.91
N LEU A 8 2.45 10.89 1.99
CA LEU A 8 2.05 10.25 3.25
C LEU A 8 3.21 9.54 3.96
N LEU A 9 4.07 8.85 3.21
CA LEU A 9 5.13 7.99 3.73
C LEU A 9 6.52 8.63 3.65
N GLY A 10 6.63 9.77 2.96
CA GLY A 10 7.87 10.50 2.71
C GLY A 10 8.60 10.06 1.44
N GLU A 11 9.60 10.85 1.05
CA GLU A 11 10.43 10.58 -0.14
C GLU A 11 11.26 9.29 -0.04
N SER A 12 11.57 8.81 1.16
CA SER A 12 12.37 7.59 1.36
C SER A 12 11.59 6.31 1.04
N PHE A 13 10.25 6.37 1.02
CA PHE A 13 9.39 5.21 0.83
C PHE A 13 9.65 4.44 -0.48
N TYR A 14 9.74 5.15 -1.61
CA TYR A 14 10.00 4.53 -2.91
C TYR A 14 11.38 3.86 -3.01
N PRO A 15 12.49 4.51 -2.61
CA PRO A 15 13.78 3.85 -2.56
C PRO A 15 13.78 2.60 -1.67
N ASP A 16 13.14 2.64 -0.50
CA ASP A 16 13.01 1.48 0.39
C ASP A 16 12.15 0.37 -0.22
N LEU A 17 11.05 0.73 -0.89
CA LEU A 17 10.20 -0.22 -1.60
C LEU A 17 10.96 -0.89 -2.75
N HIS A 18 11.67 -0.12 -3.58
CA HIS A 18 12.50 -0.67 -4.64
C HIS A 18 13.62 -1.57 -4.10
N ARG A 19 14.22 -1.19 -2.98
CA ARG A 19 15.20 -2.04 -2.28
C ARG A 19 14.57 -3.37 -1.86
N TYR A 20 13.39 -3.33 -1.25
CA TYR A 20 12.66 -4.53 -0.86
C TYR A 20 12.33 -5.43 -2.05
N TYR A 21 11.91 -4.85 -3.19
CA TYR A 21 11.66 -5.62 -4.41
C TYR A 21 12.92 -6.27 -5.00
N ARG A 22 14.09 -5.64 -4.82
CA ARG A 22 15.38 -6.23 -5.21
C ARG A 22 15.78 -7.39 -4.29
N GLU A 23 15.55 -7.26 -2.99
CA GLU A 23 15.85 -8.31 -2.01
C GLU A 23 14.87 -9.49 -2.11
N TYR A 24 13.60 -9.20 -2.41
CA TYR A 24 12.54 -10.18 -2.57
C TYR A 24 11.91 -10.06 -3.96
N PRO A 25 12.54 -10.58 -5.02
CA PRO A 25 12.00 -10.51 -6.37
C PRO A 25 10.62 -11.21 -6.45
N LEU A 26 9.77 -10.73 -7.34
CA LEU A 26 8.53 -11.41 -7.69
C LEU A 26 8.86 -12.67 -8.48
N ASN A 27 8.15 -13.77 -8.20
CA ASN A 27 8.30 -15.00 -8.98
C ASN A 27 7.72 -14.83 -10.38
N GLY A 28 8.13 -15.68 -11.32
CA GLY A 28 7.68 -15.61 -12.72
C GLY A 28 6.16 -15.66 -12.91
N ASN A 29 5.43 -16.32 -12.01
CA ASN A 29 3.96 -16.31 -12.03
C ASN A 29 3.39 -14.98 -11.54
N GLU A 30 3.99 -14.39 -10.50
CA GLU A 30 3.57 -13.10 -9.97
C GLU A 30 3.88 -11.97 -10.95
N LEU A 31 4.90 -12.11 -11.80
CA LEU A 31 5.21 -11.13 -12.84
C LEU A 31 4.24 -11.17 -14.03
N LYS A 32 3.51 -12.27 -14.23
CA LYS A 32 2.58 -12.45 -15.35
C LYS A 32 1.16 -11.97 -15.08
N ASP A 33 0.81 -11.80 -13.80
CA ASP A 33 -0.54 -11.46 -13.38
C ASP A 33 -0.55 -10.11 -12.66
N GLU A 34 -1.13 -9.10 -13.32
CA GLU A 34 -1.21 -7.73 -12.80
C GLU A 34 -2.02 -7.65 -11.50
N GLY A 35 -3.02 -8.52 -11.32
CA GLY A 35 -3.79 -8.62 -10.08
C GLY A 35 -2.92 -9.07 -8.92
N ILE A 36 -2.12 -10.12 -9.12
CA ILE A 36 -1.16 -10.62 -8.13
C ILE A 36 -0.08 -9.57 -7.85
N GLN A 37 0.44 -8.88 -8.88
CA GLN A 37 1.39 -7.78 -8.69
C GLN A 37 0.82 -6.69 -7.79
N LEU A 38 -0.44 -6.31 -8.01
CA LEU A 38 -1.11 -5.28 -7.24
C LEU A 38 -1.31 -5.70 -5.77
N GLN A 39 -1.73 -6.95 -5.52
CA GLN A 39 -1.81 -7.49 -4.16
C GLN A 39 -0.45 -7.49 -3.45
N LYS A 40 0.62 -7.87 -4.17
CA LYS A 40 1.98 -7.88 -3.64
C LYS A 40 2.48 -6.46 -3.39
N PHE A 41 2.13 -5.51 -4.25
CA PHE A 41 2.45 -4.11 -4.06
C PHE A 41 1.84 -3.56 -2.77
N VAL A 42 0.55 -3.83 -2.52
CA VAL A 42 -0.14 -3.42 -1.29
C VAL A 42 0.54 -4.01 -0.06
N LEU A 43 0.80 -5.31 -0.09
CA LEU A 43 1.43 -6.02 1.01
C LEU A 43 2.84 -5.48 1.31
N ARG A 44 3.68 -5.36 0.28
CA ARG A 44 5.07 -4.90 0.40
C ARG A 44 5.13 -3.44 0.83
N SER A 45 4.27 -2.59 0.27
CA SER A 45 4.13 -1.19 0.69
C SER A 45 3.78 -1.08 2.17
N SER A 46 2.89 -1.94 2.66
CA SER A 46 2.49 -1.96 4.07
C SER A 46 3.61 -2.47 4.98
N ILE A 47 4.42 -3.44 4.52
CA ILE A 47 5.59 -3.94 5.26
C ILE A 47 6.68 -2.86 5.35
N VAL A 48 7.02 -2.23 4.23
CA VAL A 48 8.06 -1.19 4.15
C VAL A 48 7.67 0.03 5.00
N SER A 49 6.41 0.46 4.93
CA SER A 49 5.88 1.55 5.77
C SER A 49 5.54 1.14 7.20
N ARG A 50 5.62 -0.16 7.53
CA ARG A 50 5.18 -0.75 8.80
C ARG A 50 3.77 -0.32 9.23
N THR A 51 2.90 -0.05 8.25
CA THR A 51 1.57 0.50 8.42
C THR A 51 0.61 -0.24 7.50
N ASP A 52 -0.58 -0.59 7.97
CA ASP A 52 -1.59 -1.23 7.11
C ASP A 52 -2.21 -0.19 6.16
N LEU A 53 -1.77 -0.24 4.89
CA LEU A 53 -2.25 0.64 3.82
C LEU A 53 -3.49 0.08 3.10
N SER A 54 -3.96 -1.11 3.45
CA SER A 54 -5.22 -1.70 2.95
C SER A 54 -6.38 -0.71 2.81
N PRO A 55 -6.71 0.12 3.82
CA PRO A 55 -7.80 1.09 3.71
C PRO A 55 -7.53 2.20 2.69
N PHE A 56 -6.27 2.58 2.46
CA PHE A 56 -5.89 3.57 1.44
C PHE A 56 -6.14 3.01 0.03
N PHE A 57 -5.64 1.81 -0.26
CA PHE A 57 -5.83 1.17 -1.56
C PHE A 57 -7.31 0.85 -1.84
N LYS A 58 -8.07 0.45 -0.82
CA LYS A 58 -9.52 0.26 -0.95
C LYS A 58 -10.25 1.53 -1.37
N LYS A 59 -9.84 2.70 -0.86
CA LYS A 59 -10.40 4.01 -1.28
C LYS A 59 -10.05 4.37 -2.73
N TRP A 60 -8.92 3.89 -3.24
CA TRP A 60 -8.53 4.01 -4.65
C TRP A 60 -9.30 3.07 -5.59
N GLY A 61 -10.25 2.28 -5.09
CA GLY A 61 -10.97 1.27 -5.90
C GLY A 61 -10.18 -0.03 -6.10
N ILE A 62 -9.07 -0.22 -5.38
CA ILE A 62 -8.27 -1.44 -5.45
C ILE A 62 -8.81 -2.45 -4.42
N GLU A 63 -9.35 -3.55 -4.91
CA GLU A 63 -9.82 -4.63 -4.06
C GLU A 63 -8.64 -5.41 -3.48
N ILE A 64 -8.49 -5.38 -2.14
CA ILE A 64 -7.48 -6.16 -1.44
C ILE A 64 -8.01 -7.57 -1.17
N ASP A 65 -7.25 -8.57 -1.60
CA ASP A 65 -7.59 -9.98 -1.41
C ASP A 65 -7.59 -10.37 0.07
N GLN A 66 -8.37 -11.40 0.39
CA GLN A 66 -8.43 -11.97 1.74
C GLN A 66 -7.07 -12.47 2.22
N GLU A 67 -6.24 -13.05 1.35
CA GLU A 67 -4.89 -13.49 1.70
C GLU A 67 -4.02 -12.30 2.13
N THR A 68 -4.05 -11.21 1.37
CA THR A 68 -3.30 -9.98 1.70
C THR A 68 -3.77 -9.40 3.04
N LYS A 69 -5.09 -9.31 3.26
CA LYS A 69 -5.65 -8.86 4.54
C LYS A 69 -5.22 -9.75 5.71
N ASN A 70 -5.23 -11.07 5.53
CA ASN A 70 -4.80 -12.00 6.57
C ASN A 70 -3.31 -11.85 6.90
N LYS A 71 -2.46 -11.63 5.89
CA LYS A 71 -1.03 -11.35 6.11
C LYS A 71 -0.84 -10.04 6.89
N LEU A 72 -1.60 -9.00 6.54
CA LEU A 72 -1.53 -7.70 7.21
C LEU A 72 -2.05 -7.77 8.66
N SER A 73 -3.15 -8.49 8.90
CA SER A 73 -3.65 -8.76 10.26
C SER A 73 -2.62 -9.51 11.12
N LYS A 74 -1.90 -10.48 10.55
CA LYS A 74 -0.84 -11.21 11.28
C LYS A 74 0.33 -10.31 11.67
N LEU A 75 0.61 -9.28 10.88
CA LEU A 75 1.70 -8.33 11.14
C LEU A 75 1.34 -7.31 12.23
N SER A 76 0.05 -7.17 12.59
CA SER A 76 -0.42 -6.26 13.66
C SER A 76 0.05 -4.82 13.48
N PHE A 77 0.14 -4.33 12.24
CA PHE A 77 0.51 -2.95 11.96
C PHE A 77 -0.62 -1.98 12.34
N PRO A 78 -0.30 -0.74 12.77
CA PRO A 78 -1.30 0.30 12.92
C PRO A 78 -2.01 0.54 11.59
N LYS A 79 -3.34 0.62 11.62
CA LYS A 79 -4.15 0.87 10.42
C LYS A 79 -4.02 2.33 10.00
N PHE A 80 -3.79 2.56 8.71
CA PHE A 80 -3.69 3.91 8.14
C PHE A 80 -4.95 4.76 8.39
N ALA A 81 -6.12 4.12 8.58
CA ALA A 81 -7.36 4.82 8.94
C ALA A 81 -7.25 5.64 10.25
N SER A 82 -6.41 5.21 11.20
CA SER A 82 -6.19 5.97 12.44
C SER A 82 -5.37 7.25 12.22
N TYR A 83 -4.71 7.40 11.07
CA TYR A 83 -3.89 8.57 10.72
C TYR A 83 -4.72 9.69 10.08
N LEU A 84 -5.83 9.33 9.42
CA LEU A 84 -6.74 10.28 8.76
C LEU A 84 -7.72 10.96 9.72
N ASP A 85 -8.06 10.34 10.85
CA ASP A 85 -8.95 10.94 11.87
C ASP A 85 -8.30 12.16 12.56
N VAL A 86 -6.96 12.16 12.66
CA VAL A 86 -6.19 13.21 13.35
C VAL A 86 -5.89 14.40 12.44
N ASN A 87 -5.87 14.21 11.12
CA ASN A 87 -5.58 15.26 10.15
C ASN A 87 -6.81 15.50 9.25
N LYS A 88 -7.69 16.43 9.68
CA LYS A 88 -8.84 16.97 8.93
C LYS A 88 -8.43 17.73 7.66
N ASN A 89 -7.60 17.15 6.82
CA ASN A 89 -7.28 17.70 5.51
C ASN A 89 -8.06 16.90 4.47
N GLU A 90 -9.34 17.23 4.37
CA GLU A 90 -10.29 16.67 3.39
C GLU A 90 -9.82 16.88 1.94
N GLU A 91 -8.81 17.72 1.71
CA GLU A 91 -8.23 18.03 0.40
C GLU A 91 -7.31 16.93 -0.19
N PHE A 92 -6.70 16.05 0.61
CA PHE A 92 -5.80 15.00 0.09
C PHE A 92 -6.54 13.76 -0.44
N LEU A 93 -7.87 13.70 -0.31
CA LEU A 93 -8.71 12.59 -0.75
C LEU A 93 -9.52 12.91 -2.00
N ASN A 94 -9.24 14.02 -2.69
CA ASN A 94 -9.84 14.30 -3.99
C ASN A 94 -9.12 13.44 -5.04
N PHE A 95 -9.46 12.16 -5.08
CA PHE A 95 -9.03 11.26 -6.15
C PHE A 95 -9.71 11.72 -7.44
N PRO A 96 -8.97 11.94 -8.53
CA PRO A 96 -9.58 12.37 -9.79
C PRO A 96 -10.55 11.27 -10.24
N ASN A 97 -11.84 11.60 -10.24
CA ASN A 97 -12.82 10.94 -11.08
C ASN A 97 -12.46 11.31 -12.52
N GLU A 98 -11.84 10.39 -13.24
CA GLU A 98 -11.81 10.44 -14.70
C GLU A 98 -12.57 9.22 -15.23
#